data_AF-A0A8D5ZID6-F1
#
_entry.id   AF-A0A8D5ZID6-F1
#
_cell.length_a   1.000
_cell.length_b   1.000
_cell.length_c   1.000
_cell.angle_alpha   90.00
_cell.angle_beta   90.00
_cell.angle_gamma   90.00
#
_symmetry.space_group_name_H-M   'P 1'
#
loop_
_entity.id
_entity.type
_entity.pdbx_description
1 polymer ?
#
loop_
_entity_poly.entity_id
_entity_poly.type
_entity_poly.pdbx_seq_one_letter_code
_entity_poly.pdbx_strand_id
1 'polypeptide(L)'
;MSRPQTKWNCGLCGNPIYWDELFTFLSNKAVVHFTCLKERALKTAKVNQDTMGVVLDSLEDELNKIVVYKQRMSKVTDNEEIKKALDQTEKDAEKNAAILTRLVEKLSSVVS
;
A
#
# COMPACT_ATOMS: atom_id res chain seq x y z
N MET A 1 21.61 12.55 -3.53
CA MET A 1 20.40 12.81 -4.32
C MET A 1 19.20 12.75 -3.39
N SER A 2 18.38 13.79 -3.34
CA SER A 2 17.23 13.89 -2.42
C SER A 2 16.11 12.95 -2.88
N ARG A 3 15.63 12.05 -1.99
CA ARG A 3 14.51 11.15 -2.29
C ARG A 3 13.27 12.00 -2.62
N PRO A 4 12.55 11.74 -3.73
CA PRO A 4 11.38 12.54 -4.09
C PRO A 4 10.27 12.31 -3.06
N GLN A 5 10.00 13.33 -2.26
CA GLN A 5 8.97 13.31 -1.23
C GLN A 5 7.58 13.40 -1.86
N THR A 6 6.61 12.68 -1.30
CA THR A 6 5.20 12.88 -1.63
C THR A 6 4.65 14.13 -0.93
N LYS A 7 3.39 14.49 -1.24
CA LYS A 7 2.67 15.54 -0.52
C LYS A 7 2.09 15.07 0.83
N TRP A 8 2.22 13.79 1.16
CA TRP A 8 1.57 13.18 2.31
C TRP A 8 2.56 12.92 3.45
N ASN A 9 2.05 13.08 4.67
CA ASN A 9 2.71 12.62 5.88
C ASN A 9 1.97 11.41 6.41
N CYS A 10 2.71 10.48 7.01
CA CYS A 10 2.15 9.27 7.58
C CYS A 10 1.25 9.61 8.78
N GLY A 11 -0.02 9.21 8.72
CA GLY A 11 -0.99 9.41 9.80
C GLY A 11 -0.69 8.65 11.09
N LEU A 12 0.33 7.77 11.09
CA LEU A 12 0.75 7.00 12.27
C LEU A 12 2.00 7.57 12.95
N CYS A 13 3.04 7.91 12.18
CA CYS A 13 4.32 8.38 12.73
C CYS A 13 4.58 9.89 12.49
N GLY A 14 3.77 10.56 11.68
CA GLY A 14 3.91 11.98 11.35
C GLY A 14 5.01 12.31 10.35
N ASN A 15 5.87 11.34 10.01
CA ASN A 15 6.97 11.55 9.07
C ASN A 15 6.48 11.67 7.62
N PRO A 16 7.23 12.37 6.75
CA PRO A 16 6.96 12.38 5.32
C PRO A 16 6.96 10.98 4.71
N ILE A 17 6.08 10.77 3.73
CA ILE A 17 6.10 9.58 2.88
C ILE A 17 6.88 9.92 1.60
N TYR A 18 7.79 9.05 1.19
CA TYR A 18 8.53 9.17 -0.06
C TYR A 18 7.96 8.25 -1.15
N TRP A 19 8.14 8.62 -2.43
CA TRP A 19 7.60 7.84 -3.55
C TRP A 19 8.23 6.45 -3.71
N ASP A 20 9.39 6.23 -3.11
CA ASP A 20 10.08 4.93 -3.07
C ASP A 20 9.69 4.07 -1.86
N GLU A 21 8.73 4.54 -1.03
CA GLU A 21 8.21 3.79 0.11
C GLU A 21 6.85 3.19 -0.21
N LEU A 22 6.57 2.02 0.36
CA LEU A 22 5.23 1.44 0.32
C LEU A 22 4.33 2.19 1.32
N PHE A 23 3.20 2.67 0.83
CA PHE A 23 2.17 3.32 1.64
C PHE A 23 0.78 2.88 1.19
N THR A 24 -0.19 3.04 2.08
CA THR A 24 -1.59 2.74 1.79
C THR A 24 -2.52 3.81 2.39
N PHE A 25 -3.78 3.81 1.94
CA PHE A 25 -4.83 4.72 2.39
C PHE A 25 -5.75 4.01 3.38
N LEU A 26 -5.80 4.56 4.60
CA LEU A 26 -6.77 4.13 5.60
C LEU A 26 -8.16 4.69 5.29
N SER A 27 -9.19 4.05 5.86
CA SER A 27 -10.60 4.44 5.75
C SER A 27 -10.89 5.86 6.24
N ASN A 28 -10.12 6.34 7.22
CA ASN A 28 -10.19 7.72 7.74
C ASN A 28 -9.48 8.76 6.83
N LYS A 29 -9.12 8.38 5.59
CA LYS A 29 -8.40 9.20 4.60
C LYS A 29 -6.96 9.53 4.97
N ALA A 30 -6.42 8.95 6.05
CA ALA A 30 -5.01 9.07 6.37
C ALA A 30 -4.18 8.19 5.42
N VAL A 31 -3.05 8.72 4.95
CA VAL A 31 -2.04 7.95 4.24
C VAL A 31 -1.02 7.46 5.26
N VAL A 32 -0.63 6.20 5.20
CA VAL A 32 0.28 5.61 6.18
C VAL A 32 1.34 4.78 5.49
N HIS A 33 2.57 4.79 6.03
CA HIS A 33 3.59 3.82 5.63
C HIS A 33 3.08 2.41 5.89
N PHE A 34 3.33 1.51 4.95
CA PHE A 34 3.01 0.09 5.14
C PHE A 34 3.73 -0.50 6.36
N THR A 35 4.98 -0.10 6.60
CA THR A 35 5.76 -0.54 7.78
C THR A 35 5.10 -0.10 9.09
N CYS A 36 4.69 1.17 9.20
CA CYS A 36 3.97 1.67 10.38
C CYS A 36 2.63 0.94 10.57
N LEU A 37 1.91 0.68 9.47
CA LEU A 37 0.68 -0.11 9.50
C LEU A 37 0.95 -1.54 10.00
N LYS A 38 1.96 -2.23 9.44
CA LYS A 38 2.36 -3.60 9.80
C LYS A 38 2.68 -3.71 11.28
N GLU A 39 3.53 -2.83 11.79
CA GLU A 39 3.91 -2.82 13.21
C GLU A 39 2.72 -2.59 14.13
N ARG A 40 1.88 -1.60 13.84
CA ARG A 40 0.73 -1.26 14.69
C ARG A 40 -0.37 -2.32 14.59
N ALA A 41 -0.61 -2.88 13.40
CA ALA A 41 -1.57 -3.96 13.19
C ALA A 41 -1.17 -5.22 13.97
N LEU A 42 0.10 -5.61 13.96
CA LEU A 42 0.59 -6.77 14.73
C LEU A 42 0.49 -6.56 16.25
N LYS A 43 0.73 -5.33 16.74
CA LYS A 43 0.60 -4.98 18.17
C LYS A 43 -0.84 -4.90 18.65
N THR A 44 -1.77 -4.57 17.76
CA THR A 44 -3.19 -4.32 18.08
C THR A 44 -4.13 -5.34 17.44
N ALA A 45 -3.58 -6.48 17.00
CA ALA A 45 -4.32 -7.52 16.31
C ALA A 45 -5.40 -8.11 17.25
N LYS A 46 -6.61 -8.26 16.70
CA LYS A 46 -7.74 -8.94 17.35
C LYS A 46 -7.80 -10.44 16.99
N VAL A 47 -6.86 -10.89 16.17
CA VAL A 47 -6.70 -12.25 15.66
C VAL A 47 -5.28 -12.75 15.94
N ASN A 48 -5.03 -14.04 15.71
CA ASN A 48 -3.68 -14.60 15.78
C ASN A 48 -2.72 -13.81 14.87
N GLN A 49 -1.50 -13.57 15.34
CA GLN A 49 -0.42 -12.94 14.60
C GLN A 49 -0.13 -13.63 13.26
N ASP A 50 -0.18 -14.96 13.18
CA ASP A 50 0.03 -15.67 11.92
C ASP A 50 -1.05 -15.33 10.90
N THR A 51 -2.31 -15.27 11.34
CA THR A 51 -3.44 -14.90 10.48
C THR A 51 -3.36 -13.44 10.03
N MET A 52 -2.97 -12.53 10.93
CA MET A 52 -2.71 -11.13 10.58
C MET A 52 -1.53 -11.01 9.61
N GLY A 53 -0.48 -11.81 9.81
CA GLY A 53 0.69 -11.90 8.94
C GLY A 53 0.31 -12.21 7.50
N VAL A 54 -0.55 -13.21 7.27
CA VAL A 54 -1.05 -13.55 5.92
C VAL A 54 -1.71 -12.35 5.22
N VAL A 55 -2.52 -11.57 5.94
CA VAL A 55 -3.19 -10.38 5.37
C VAL A 55 -2.18 -9.28 5.08
N LEU A 56 -1.21 -9.06 5.98
CA LEU A 56 -0.18 -8.04 5.83
C LEU A 56 0.79 -8.37 4.69
N ASP A 57 1.20 -9.63 4.55
CA ASP A 57 2.08 -10.07 3.47
C ASP A 57 1.36 -9.99 2.12
N SER A 58 0.07 -10.38 2.07
CA SER A 58 -0.76 -10.19 0.88
C SER A 58 -0.89 -8.71 0.50
N LEU A 59 -1.02 -7.82 1.49
CA LEU A 59 -1.09 -6.37 1.25
C LEU A 59 0.26 -5.85 0.71
N GLU A 60 1.36 -6.30 1.30
CA GLU A 60 2.73 -5.96 0.85
C GLU A 60 2.94 -6.35 -0.62
N ASP A 61 2.50 -7.54 -1.01
CA ASP A 61 2.58 -8.02 -2.39
C ASP A 61 1.78 -7.15 -3.37
N GLU A 62 0.55 -6.77 -3.03
CA GLU A 62 -0.26 -5.88 -3.88
C GLU A 62 0.36 -4.48 -4.00
N LEU A 63 0.89 -3.92 -2.91
CA LEU A 63 1.59 -2.64 -2.93
C LEU A 63 2.86 -2.70 -3.80
N ASN A 64 3.63 -3.78 -3.71
CA ASN A 64 4.80 -4.01 -4.56
C ASN A 64 4.41 -4.14 -6.04
N LYS A 65 3.33 -4.86 -6.35
CA LYS A 65 2.82 -4.98 -7.73
C LYS A 65 2.51 -3.61 -8.34
N ILE A 66 1.88 -2.70 -7.58
CA ILE A 66 1.59 -1.33 -8.03
C ILE A 66 2.88 -0.61 -8.45
N VAL A 67 3.92 -0.65 -7.61
CA VAL A 67 5.22 -0.02 -7.90
C VAL A 67 5.84 -0.63 -9.17
N VAL A 68 5.83 -1.95 -9.27
CA VAL A 68 6.36 -2.69 -10.42
C VAL A 68 5.60 -2.35 -11.71
N TYR A 69 4.27 -2.27 -11.67
CA TYR A 69 3.48 -1.91 -12.85
C TYR A 69 3.74 -0.48 -13.30
N LYS A 70 3.83 0.49 -12.38
CA LYS A 70 4.21 1.89 -12.70
C LYS A 70 5.59 1.97 -13.37
N GLN A 71 6.57 1.24 -12.85
CA GLN A 71 7.92 1.16 -13.44
C GLN A 71 7.94 0.44 -14.80
N ARG A 72 7.08 -0.56 -15.01
CA ARG A 72 6.98 -1.26 -16.30
C ARG A 72 6.28 -0.39 -17.34
N MET A 73 5.21 0.30 -16.95
CA MET A 73 4.50 1.24 -17.83
C MET A 73 5.42 2.34 -18.36
N SER A 74 6.32 2.89 -17.54
CA SER A 74 7.26 3.92 -18.00
C SER A 74 8.26 3.45 -19.05
N LYS A 75 8.42 2.13 -19.22
CA LYS A 75 9.26 1.50 -20.26
C LYS A 75 8.50 1.20 -21.55
N VAL A 76 7.17 1.22 -21.52
CA VAL A 76 6.32 0.99 -22.70
C VAL A 76 6.09 2.33 -23.39
N THR A 77 6.89 2.62 -24.42
CA THR A 77 6.87 3.92 -25.12
C THR A 77 6.13 3.89 -26.46
N ASP A 78 5.93 2.72 -27.04
CA ASP A 78 5.53 2.53 -28.45
C ASP A 78 4.25 1.69 -28.63
N ASN A 79 3.66 1.18 -27.54
CA ASN A 79 2.46 0.35 -27.60
C ASN A 79 1.39 0.78 -26.58
N GLU A 80 0.37 1.50 -27.07
CA GLU A 80 -0.73 2.00 -26.24
C GLU A 80 -1.67 0.90 -25.73
N GLU A 81 -1.78 -0.24 -26.41
CA GLU A 81 -2.58 -1.36 -25.95
C GLU A 81 -1.98 -2.01 -24.70
N ILE A 82 -0.67 -2.28 -24.73
CA ILE A 82 0.07 -2.78 -23.56
C ILE A 82 0.00 -1.79 -22.40
N LYS A 83 0.14 -0.50 -22.69
CA LYS A 83 0.06 0.57 -21.67
C LYS A 83 -1.31 0.59 -20.99
N LYS A 84 -2.41 0.49 -21.76
CA LYS A 84 -3.77 0.41 -21.22
C LYS A 84 -3.99 -0.86 -20.38
N ALA A 85 -3.47 -2.00 -20.82
CA ALA A 85 -3.58 -3.25 -20.06
C ALA A 85 -2.84 -3.16 -18.71
N LEU A 86 -1.63 -2.58 -18.70
CA LEU A 86 -0.86 -2.37 -17.48
C LEU A 86 -1.50 -1.34 -16.54
N ASP A 87 -2.06 -0.25 -17.06
CA ASP A 87 -2.81 0.75 -16.29
C ASP A 87 -4.04 0.11 -15.62
N GLN A 88 -4.79 -0.72 -16.34
CA GLN A 88 -5.93 -1.43 -15.76
C GLN A 88 -5.48 -2.42 -14.68
N THR A 89 -4.41 -3.18 -14.93
CA THR A 89 -3.87 -4.14 -13.95
C THR A 89 -3.37 -3.44 -12.68
N GLU A 90 -2.76 -2.27 -12.82
CA GLU A 90 -2.31 -1.43 -11.71
C GLU A 90 -3.49 -0.94 -10.86
N LYS A 91 -4.56 -0.44 -11.51
CA LYS A 91 -5.80 -0.05 -10.82
C LYS A 91 -6.46 -1.21 -10.08
N ASP A 92 -6.39 -2.42 -10.61
CA ASP A 92 -6.94 -3.60 -9.94
C ASP A 92 -6.10 -4.01 -8.73
N ALA A 93 -4.76 -3.87 -8.81
CA ALA A 93 -3.89 -4.02 -7.64
C ALA A 93 -4.18 -2.94 -6.57
N GLU A 94 -4.44 -1.68 -6.96
CA GLU A 94 -4.87 -0.63 -6.02
C GLU A 94 -6.18 -0.98 -5.31
N LYS A 95 -7.17 -1.55 -6.02
CA LYS A 95 -8.42 -2.02 -5.42
C LYS A 95 -8.17 -3.17 -4.43
N ASN A 96 -7.32 -4.14 -4.79
CA ASN A 96 -6.97 -5.25 -3.91
C ASN A 96 -6.28 -4.76 -2.63
N ALA A 97 -5.29 -3.86 -2.78
CA ALA A 97 -4.61 -3.23 -1.66
C ALA A 97 -5.59 -2.49 -0.73
N ALA A 98 -6.59 -1.80 -1.29
CA ALA A 98 -7.62 -1.13 -0.50
C ALA A 98 -8.51 -2.12 0.28
N ILE A 99 -8.88 -3.26 -0.33
CA ILE A 99 -9.64 -4.33 0.33
C ILE A 99 -8.83 -4.91 1.50
N LEU A 100 -7.56 -5.24 1.27
CA LEU A 100 -6.68 -5.81 2.28
C LEU A 100 -6.39 -4.81 3.41
N THR A 101 -6.20 -3.54 3.08
CA THR A 101 -6.03 -2.47 4.08
C THR A 101 -7.25 -2.38 4.99
N ARG A 102 -8.47 -2.38 4.44
CA ARG A 102 -9.71 -2.40 5.23
C ARG A 102 -9.84 -3.65 6.09
N LEU A 103 -9.36 -4.79 5.59
CA LEU A 103 -9.34 -6.02 6.36
C LEU A 103 -8.39 -5.90 7.56
N VAL A 104 -7.19 -5.33 7.37
CA VAL A 104 -6.27 -5.00 8.46
C VAL A 104 -6.93 -4.07 9.49
N GLU A 105 -7.62 -3.01 9.03
CA GLU A 105 -8.33 -2.08 9.92
C GLU A 105 -9.42 -2.79 10.75
N LYS A 106 -10.16 -3.72 10.14
CA LYS A 106 -11.21 -4.49 10.82
C LYS A 106 -10.62 -5.48 11.84
N LEU A 107 -9.51 -6.10 11.50
CA LEU A 107 -8.84 -7.14 12.31
C LEU A 107 -7.86 -6.58 13.34
N SER A 108 -7.69 -5.25 13.40
CA SER A 108 -6.82 -4.58 14.37
C SER A 108 -7.51 -3.35 14.97
N SER A 109 -6.80 -2.61 15.82
CA SER A 109 -7.25 -1.32 16.36
C SER A 109 -6.38 -0.16 15.82
N VAL A 110 -5.98 -0.25 14.54
CA VAL A 110 -5.08 0.75 13.94
C VAL A 110 -5.73 2.12 13.74
N VAL A 111 -7.04 2.17 13.54
CA VAL A 111 -7.86 3.38 13.30
C VAL A 111 -8.70 3.78 14.51
N SER A 112 -8.45 3.15 15.67
CA SER A 112 -9.18 3.42 16.92
C SER A 112 -8.77 4.74 17.54
#